data_AF-A0A822FF57-F1
#
_entry.id   AF-A0A822FF57-F1
#
_cell.length_a   1.000
_cell.length_b   1.000
_cell.length_c   1.000
_cell.angle_alpha   90.00
_cell.angle_beta   90.00
_cell.angle_gamma   90.00
#
_symmetry.space_group_name_H-M   'P 1'
#
loop_
_entity.id
_entity.type
_entity.pdbx_description
1 polymer ?
#
loop_
_entity_poly.entity_id
_entity_poly.type
_entity_poly.pdbx_seq_one_letter_code
_entity_poly.pdbx_strand_id
1 'polypeptide(L)'
;DLLEPVLKIEKTQNLINRLLGCAYGQALGDAYGLSTEFENRDDVANKYPDRSTIIPFPGYILTGHNRRWKRGDWTDDTDQWILILETLTETNNDEPEEIVFAKKLKNWIRHGYSELEDYGGMGLGANVSQVSLLLSVVLQ
;
A
#
# COMPACT_ATOMS: atom_id res chain seq x y z
N ASP A 1 -22.31 11.69 3.46
CA ASP A 1 -21.51 10.53 3.87
C ASP A 1 -22.09 9.30 3.21
N LEU A 2 -21.28 8.56 2.44
CA LEU A 2 -21.69 7.39 1.65
C LEU A 2 -21.99 6.17 2.54
N LEU A 3 -21.52 6.16 3.78
CA LEU A 3 -21.67 5.03 4.70
C LEU A 3 -22.94 5.11 5.55
N GLU A 4 -23.47 6.31 5.78
CA GLU A 4 -24.64 6.58 6.64
C GLU A 4 -25.87 5.67 6.37
N PRO A 5 -26.28 5.39 5.12
CA PRO A 5 -27.42 4.52 4.87
C PRO A 5 -27.17 3.06 5.26
N VAL A 6 -25.91 2.63 5.17
CA VAL A 6 -25.49 1.22 5.29
C VAL A 6 -25.18 0.86 6.75
N LEU A 7 -24.75 1.85 7.54
CA LEU A 7 -24.45 1.71 8.97
C LEU A 7 -25.70 1.52 9.86
N LYS A 8 -26.91 1.70 9.32
CA LYS A 8 -28.19 1.52 10.06
C LYS A 8 -28.55 0.07 10.35
N ILE A 9 -27.84 -0.88 9.75
CA ILE A 9 -28.07 -2.33 9.93
C ILE A 9 -26.89 -2.88 10.74
N GLU A 10 -27.12 -3.36 11.96
CA GLU A 10 -26.06 -3.79 12.89
C GLU A 10 -25.11 -4.85 12.29
N LYS A 11 -25.65 -5.85 11.59
CA LYS A 11 -24.84 -6.87 10.90
C LYS A 11 -23.93 -6.23 9.84
N THR A 12 -24.43 -5.24 9.11
CA THR A 12 -23.67 -4.52 8.08
C THR A 12 -22.65 -3.59 8.71
N GLN A 13 -22.95 -2.99 9.85
CA GLN A 13 -22.00 -2.18 10.63
C GLN A 13 -20.79 -3.01 11.08
N ASN A 14 -21.00 -4.24 11.57
CA ASN A 14 -19.89 -5.13 11.94
C ASN A 14 -19.01 -5.47 10.72
N LEU A 15 -19.63 -5.79 9.59
CA LEU A 15 -18.91 -6.10 8.35
C LEU A 15 -18.10 -4.89 7.86
N ILE A 16 -18.70 -3.71 7.82
CA ILE A 16 -18.02 -2.46 7.44
C ILE A 16 -16.84 -2.20 8.38
N ASN A 17 -17.03 -2.33 9.69
CA ASN A 17 -15.95 -2.12 10.65
C ASN A 17 -14.77 -3.08 10.40
N ARG A 18 -15.05 -4.34 10.05
CA ARG A 18 -14.00 -5.32 9.69
C ARG A 18 -13.30 -4.99 8.38
N LEU A 19 -14.04 -4.51 7.38
CA LEU A 19 -13.47 -4.07 6.10
C LEU A 19 -12.58 -2.83 6.28
N LEU A 20 -13.05 -1.83 7.04
CA LEU A 20 -12.28 -0.65 7.39
C LEU A 20 -11.05 -1.02 8.24
N GLY A 21 -11.20 -1.92 9.21
CA GLY A 21 -10.09 -2.42 10.01
C GLY A 21 -9.04 -3.15 9.16
N CYS A 22 -9.45 -3.89 8.14
CA CYS A 22 -8.54 -4.50 7.17
C CYS A 22 -7.80 -3.43 6.35
N ALA A 23 -8.54 -2.47 5.79
CA ALA A 23 -8.01 -1.38 4.97
C ALA A 23 -7.01 -0.49 5.73
N TYR A 24 -7.39 -0.01 6.91
CA TYR A 24 -6.52 0.85 7.72
C TYR A 24 -5.40 0.07 8.38
N GLY A 25 -5.68 -1.17 8.82
CA GLY A 25 -4.69 -2.01 9.48
C GLY A 25 -3.55 -2.41 8.55
N GLN A 26 -3.85 -2.75 7.30
CA GLN A 26 -2.82 -3.09 6.31
C GLN A 26 -1.96 -1.85 5.98
N ALA A 27 -2.59 -0.70 5.71
CA ALA A 27 -1.87 0.53 5.36
C ALA A 27 -1.01 1.07 6.51
N LEU A 28 -1.52 1.00 7.74
CA LEU A 28 -0.73 1.37 8.93
C LEU A 28 0.43 0.38 9.15
N GLY A 29 0.20 -0.91 8.93
CA GLY A 29 1.22 -1.94 9.07
C GLY A 29 2.37 -1.76 8.09
N ASP A 30 2.04 -1.47 6.82
CA ASP A 30 2.98 -1.10 5.77
C ASP A 30 3.83 0.13 6.18
N ALA A 31 3.18 1.27 6.44
CA ALA A 31 3.86 2.50 6.83
C ALA A 31 4.72 2.34 8.10
N TYR A 32 4.24 1.58 9.09
CA TYR A 32 4.99 1.30 10.30
C TYR A 32 6.18 0.36 10.06
N GLY A 33 5.99 -0.68 9.23
CA GLY A 33 7.02 -1.66 8.88
C GLY A 33 8.23 -1.05 8.19
N LEU A 34 8.01 0.01 7.41
CA LEU A 34 9.05 0.81 6.76
C LEU A 34 10.10 1.37 7.76
N SER A 35 9.76 1.50 9.04
CA SER A 35 10.69 1.92 10.10
C SER A 35 11.88 0.96 10.31
N THR A 36 11.75 -0.30 9.89
CA THR A 36 12.75 -1.37 10.09
C THR A 36 13.03 -2.21 8.84
N GLU A 37 12.52 -1.82 7.67
CA GLU A 37 12.73 -2.58 6.44
C GLU A 37 14.23 -2.68 6.09
N PHE A 38 14.67 -3.89 5.74
CA PHE A 38 16.07 -4.28 5.48
C PHE A 38 17.05 -4.15 6.66
N GLU A 39 16.55 -3.90 7.86
CA GLU A 39 17.36 -3.86 9.07
C GLU A 39 17.39 -5.22 9.75
N ASN A 40 18.55 -5.63 10.27
CA ASN A 40 18.63 -6.82 11.11
C ASN A 40 18.26 -6.49 12.56
N ARG A 41 18.10 -7.54 13.38
CA ARG A 41 17.70 -7.41 14.79
C ARG A 41 18.67 -6.54 15.60
N ASP A 42 19.96 -6.63 15.34
CA ASP A 42 20.98 -5.90 16.10
C ASP A 42 20.97 -4.42 15.72
N ASP A 43 20.79 -4.09 14.44
CA ASP A 43 20.64 -2.71 13.98
C ASP A 43 19.39 -2.04 14.58
N VAL A 44 18.26 -2.75 14.60
CA VAL A 44 17.02 -2.28 15.25
C VAL A 44 17.22 -2.09 16.75
N ALA A 45 17.88 -3.04 17.43
CA ALA A 45 18.15 -2.93 18.88
C ALA A 45 19.11 -1.77 19.22
N ASN A 46 20.06 -1.46 18.33
CA ASN A 46 20.96 -0.33 18.49
C ASN A 46 20.23 1.01 18.31
N LYS A 47 19.30 1.08 17.36
CA LYS A 47 18.44 2.27 17.12
C LYS A 47 17.41 2.49 18.22
N TYR A 48 16.82 1.40 18.72
CA TYR A 48 15.74 1.41 19.71
C TYR A 48 16.09 0.45 20.87
N PRO A 49 16.95 0.89 21.80
CA PRO A 49 17.44 0.02 22.88
C PRO A 49 16.35 -0.33 23.91
N ASP A 50 15.36 0.54 24.11
CA ASP A 50 14.25 0.29 25.03
C ASP A 50 13.13 -0.52 24.35
N ARG A 51 13.20 -1.84 24.51
CA ARG A 51 12.21 -2.79 24.00
C ARG A 51 10.85 -2.74 24.69
N SER A 52 10.70 -1.97 25.77
CA SER A 52 9.40 -1.76 26.43
C SER A 52 8.55 -0.69 25.73
N THR A 53 9.16 0.06 24.80
CA THR A 53 8.51 1.11 24.02
C THR A 53 8.34 0.70 22.57
N ILE A 54 7.28 1.21 21.94
CA ILE A 54 7.07 1.05 20.50
C ILE A 54 8.03 1.98 19.73
N ILE A 55 8.40 1.60 18.52
CA ILE A 55 9.11 2.50 17.61
C ILE A 55 8.23 3.74 17.38
N PRO A 56 8.76 4.96 17.58
CA PRO A 56 7.99 6.18 17.35
C PRO A 56 7.51 6.26 15.90
N PHE A 57 6.23 6.55 15.70
CA PHE A 57 5.64 6.71 14.38
C PHE A 57 4.82 8.00 14.32
N PRO A 58 4.99 8.86 13.29
CA PRO A 58 5.88 8.69 12.12
C PRO A 58 7.34 9.13 12.39
N GLY A 59 7.71 9.26 13.67
CA GLY A 59 8.99 9.78 14.16
C GLY A 59 10.18 8.82 14.14
N TYR A 60 10.14 7.72 13.38
CA TYR A 60 11.19 6.69 13.37
C TYR A 60 12.54 7.23 12.86
N ILE A 61 13.63 6.55 13.20
CA ILE A 61 14.99 6.90 12.76
C ILE A 61 15.13 6.61 11.25
N LEU A 62 15.66 7.59 10.50
CA LEU A 62 15.85 7.43 9.06
C LEU A 62 17.02 6.49 8.75
N THR A 63 16.84 5.67 7.73
CA THR A 63 17.81 4.76 7.15
C THR A 63 18.09 5.16 5.70
N GLY A 64 19.05 4.50 5.06
CA GLY A 64 19.30 4.72 3.64
C GLY A 64 18.10 4.38 2.75
N HIS A 65 17.27 3.44 3.19
CA HIS A 65 16.10 2.94 2.47
C HIS A 65 14.83 3.74 2.78
N ASN A 66 14.46 3.89 4.05
CA ASN A 66 13.16 4.48 4.40
C ASN A 66 13.09 6.00 4.16
N ARG A 67 14.23 6.69 4.00
CA ARG A 67 14.28 8.13 3.69
C ARG A 67 13.74 8.50 2.31
N ARG A 68 13.39 7.51 1.47
CA ARG A 68 12.84 7.71 0.12
C ARG A 68 11.36 8.13 0.16
N TRP A 69 10.68 7.89 1.28
CA TRP A 69 9.28 8.26 1.50
C TRP A 69 9.15 9.42 2.48
N LYS A 70 7.99 10.09 2.45
CA LYS A 70 7.62 11.04 3.52
C LYS A 70 7.45 10.28 4.84
N ARG A 71 7.58 11.00 5.95
CA ARG A 71 7.40 10.38 7.27
C ARG A 71 5.95 9.98 7.47
N GLY A 72 5.73 8.68 7.68
CA GLY A 72 4.39 8.12 7.88
C GLY A 72 3.67 7.77 6.57
N ASP A 73 4.35 7.88 5.44
CA ASP A 73 3.86 7.36 4.17
C ASP A 73 3.88 5.83 4.17
N TRP A 74 3.00 5.26 3.36
CA TRP A 74 3.00 3.82 3.04
C TRP A 74 3.83 3.55 1.78
N THR A 75 3.92 2.27 1.38
CA THR A 75 4.76 1.83 0.26
C THR A 75 3.96 1.15 -0.84
N ASP A 76 4.63 0.36 -1.69
CA ASP A 76 3.99 -0.34 -2.79
C ASP A 76 2.97 -1.39 -2.33
N ASP A 77 3.05 -1.89 -1.09
CA ASP A 77 2.05 -2.79 -0.52
C ASP A 77 0.65 -2.13 -0.50
N THR A 78 0.55 -0.93 0.09
CA THR A 78 -0.73 -0.20 0.15
C THR A 78 -1.17 0.28 -1.22
N ASP A 79 -0.24 0.78 -2.03
CA ASP A 79 -0.56 1.26 -3.36
C ASP A 79 -1.15 0.16 -4.24
N GLN A 80 -0.53 -1.02 -4.28
CA GLN A 80 -1.02 -2.15 -5.06
C GLN A 80 -2.33 -2.72 -4.50
N TRP A 81 -2.54 -2.66 -3.18
CA TRP A 81 -3.82 -3.02 -2.57
C TRP A 81 -4.96 -2.10 -3.03
N ILE A 82 -4.72 -0.78 -3.14
CA ILE A 82 -5.68 0.18 -3.71
C ILE A 82 -6.02 -0.21 -5.15
N LEU A 83 -5.02 -0.55 -5.98
CA LEU A 83 -5.28 -1.00 -7.36
C LEU A 83 -6.19 -2.24 -7.42
N ILE A 84 -6.01 -3.20 -6.50
CA ILE A 84 -6.89 -4.37 -6.39
C ILE A 84 -8.32 -3.94 -6.07
N LEU A 85 -8.51 -3.04 -5.10
CA LEU A 85 -9.85 -2.54 -4.75
C LEU A 85 -10.51 -1.79 -5.90
N GLU A 86 -9.75 -0.95 -6.60
CA GLU A 86 -10.25 -0.25 -7.78
C GLU A 86 -10.68 -1.24 -8.87
N THR A 87 -9.89 -2.29 -9.14
CA THR A 87 -10.26 -3.34 -10.09
C THR A 87 -11.56 -4.03 -9.68
N LEU A 88 -11.72 -4.38 -8.40
CA LEU A 88 -12.92 -5.09 -7.92
C LEU A 88 -14.19 -4.23 -7.88
N THR A 89 -14.04 -2.90 -7.84
CA THR A 89 -15.17 -1.96 -7.78
C THR A 89 -15.53 -1.39 -9.16
N GLU A 90 -14.70 -1.61 -10.17
CA GLU A 90 -14.95 -1.17 -11.54
C GLU A 90 -16.06 -2.02 -12.18
N THR A 91 -17.13 -1.37 -12.64
CA THR A 91 -18.38 -2.04 -13.06
C THR A 91 -18.37 -2.52 -14.52
N ASN A 92 -17.29 -2.30 -15.27
CA ASN A 92 -17.20 -2.63 -16.69
C ASN A 92 -16.65 -4.05 -16.88
N ASN A 93 -17.55 -5.03 -16.97
CA ASN A 93 -17.25 -6.47 -17.14
C ASN A 93 -16.84 -6.88 -18.57
N ASP A 94 -16.51 -5.92 -19.45
CA ASP A 94 -16.14 -6.22 -20.84
C ASP A 94 -14.67 -6.70 -20.95
N GLU A 95 -13.86 -6.53 -19.90
CA GLU A 95 -12.49 -7.03 -19.83
C GLU A 95 -12.30 -7.96 -18.61
N PRO A 96 -11.44 -8.99 -18.71
CA PRO A 96 -11.07 -9.80 -17.56
C PRO A 96 -10.39 -8.95 -16.46
N GLU A 97 -10.70 -9.23 -15.20
CA GLU A 97 -10.20 -8.47 -14.03
C GLU A 97 -8.67 -8.40 -14.00
N GLU A 98 -7.98 -9.47 -14.40
CA GLU A 98 -6.52 -9.52 -14.47
C GLU A 98 -5.95 -8.53 -15.49
N ILE A 99 -6.67 -8.26 -16.58
CA ILE A 99 -6.26 -7.29 -17.60
C ILE A 99 -6.48 -5.86 -17.09
N VAL A 100 -7.61 -5.61 -16.42
CA VAL A 100 -7.90 -4.32 -15.78
C VAL A 100 -6.85 -4.01 -14.73
N PHE A 101 -6.57 -4.95 -13.82
CA PHE A 101 -5.51 -4.81 -12.82
C PHE A 101 -4.14 -4.57 -13.45
N ALA A 102 -3.79 -5.33 -14.49
CA ALA A 102 -2.52 -5.16 -15.18
C ALA A 102 -2.37 -3.77 -15.81
N LYS A 103 -3.43 -3.21 -16.39
CA LYS A 103 -3.43 -1.83 -16.92
C LYS A 103 -3.24 -0.80 -15.79
N LYS A 104 -3.95 -0.96 -14.67
CA LYS A 104 -3.80 -0.09 -13.48
C LYS A 104 -2.39 -0.16 -12.90
N LEU A 105 -1.84 -1.36 -12.72
CA LEU A 105 -0.48 -1.59 -12.26
C LEU A 105 0.54 -0.92 -13.19
N LYS A 106 0.42 -1.12 -14.51
CA LYS A 106 1.29 -0.47 -15.50
C LYS A 106 1.20 1.06 -15.42
N ASN A 107 0.02 1.60 -15.18
CA ASN A 107 -0.18 3.04 -15.01
C ASN A 107 0.48 3.56 -13.73
N TRP A 108 0.21 2.93 -12.58
CA TRP A 108 0.80 3.30 -11.29
C TRP A 108 2.33 3.22 -11.32
N ILE A 109 2.92 2.19 -11.94
CA ILE A 109 4.38 2.09 -12.08
C ILE A 109 4.97 3.32 -12.78
N ARG A 110 4.27 3.86 -13.78
CA ARG A 110 4.74 5.00 -14.58
C ARG A 110 4.46 6.35 -13.95
N HIS A 111 3.38 6.47 -13.18
CA HIS A 111 2.84 7.77 -12.79
C HIS A 111 2.62 7.94 -11.28
N GLY A 112 2.67 6.87 -10.49
CA GLY A 112 2.32 6.90 -9.07
C GLY A 112 0.88 7.37 -8.83
N TYR A 113 0.59 7.78 -7.61
CA TYR A 113 -0.60 8.58 -7.26
C TYR A 113 -0.21 10.07 -7.26
N SER A 114 -0.34 10.71 -8.43
CA SER A 114 0.07 12.11 -8.62
C SER A 114 -0.62 13.10 -7.68
N GLU A 115 -1.83 12.78 -7.24
CA GLU A 115 -2.63 13.53 -6.26
C GLU A 115 -2.05 13.47 -4.84
N LEU A 116 -1.18 12.50 -4.55
CA LEU A 116 -0.41 12.36 -3.32
C LEU A 116 1.05 12.85 -3.47
N GLU A 117 1.36 13.45 -4.62
CA GLU A 117 2.69 13.90 -5.03
C GLU A 117 3.68 12.76 -5.34
N ASP A 118 3.17 11.58 -5.70
CA ASP A 118 3.96 10.46 -6.21
C ASP A 118 3.98 10.44 -7.73
N TYR A 119 5.17 10.30 -8.32
CA TYR A 119 5.36 10.39 -9.78
C TYR A 119 5.85 9.08 -10.41
N GLY A 120 5.74 7.97 -9.70
CA GLY A 120 6.09 6.62 -10.15
C GLY A 120 5.92 5.58 -9.05
N GLY A 121 5.86 4.31 -9.43
CA GLY A 121 5.71 3.20 -8.46
C GLY A 121 7.00 2.98 -7.66
N MET A 122 7.09 3.63 -6.50
CA MET A 122 8.21 3.47 -5.57
C MET A 122 8.00 2.23 -4.69
N GLY A 123 9.06 1.49 -4.38
CA GLY A 123 8.99 0.28 -3.52
C GLY A 123 8.97 -1.04 -4.28
N LEU A 124 8.64 -1.01 -5.58
CA LEU A 124 8.54 -2.17 -6.48
C LEU A 124 9.48 -3.35 -6.19
N GLY A 125 8.90 -4.45 -5.73
CA GLY A 125 9.59 -5.73 -5.61
C GLY A 125 10.07 -6.30 -6.96
N ALA A 126 11.12 -7.13 -6.92
CA ALA A 126 11.76 -7.68 -8.11
C ALA A 126 10.79 -8.46 -9.03
N ASN A 127 9.86 -9.22 -8.45
CA ASN A 127 8.87 -9.99 -9.22
C ASN A 127 7.86 -9.09 -9.93
N VAL A 128 7.35 -8.07 -9.23
CA VAL A 128 6.41 -7.10 -9.82
C VAL A 128 7.09 -6.30 -10.94
N SER A 129 8.37 -5.96 -10.76
CA SER A 129 9.18 -5.33 -11.81
C SER A 129 9.29 -6.22 -13.07
N GLN A 130 9.43 -7.54 -12.94
CA GLN A 130 9.47 -8.45 -14.09
C GLN A 130 8.12 -8.50 -14.82
N VAL A 131 7.03 -8.55 -14.06
CA VAL A 131 5.66 -8.51 -14.64
C VAL A 131 5.46 -7.21 -15.42
N SER A 132 5.87 -6.06 -14.89
CA SER A 132 5.77 -4.76 -15.56
C SER A 132 6.46 -4.72 -16.94
N LEU A 133 7.62 -5.36 -17.07
CA LEU A 133 8.32 -5.48 -18.35
C LEU A 133 7.48 -6.25 -19.38
N LEU A 134 6.84 -7.35 -18.97
CA LEU A 134 5.96 -8.13 -19.82
C LEU A 134 4.70 -7.34 -20.23
N LEU A 135 4.11 -6.60 -19.30
CA LEU A 135 2.93 -5.74 -19.58
C LEU A 135 3.23 -4.63 -20.59
N SER A 136 4.50 -4.21 -20.70
CA SER A 136 4.92 -3.25 -21.73
C SER A 136 4.92 -3.83 -23.14
N VAL A 137 4.95 -5.16 -23.28
CA VAL A 137 4.90 -5.88 -24.56
C VAL A 137 3.47 -6.32 -24.90
N VAL A 138 2.70 -6.79 -23.91
CA VAL A 138 1.39 -7.43 -24.14
C VAL A 138 0.23 -6.44 -24.18
N LEU A 139 0.30 -5.34 -23.42
CA LEU A 139 -0.76 -4.32 -23.35
C LEU A 139 -0.41 -3.10 -24.23
N GLN A 140 -0.07 -3.33 -25.50
CA GLN A 140 0.11 -2.27 -26.50
C GLN A 140 -1.22 -1.79 -27.06
#